data_AF-A0A9W6RMY4-F1
#
_entry.id   AF-A0A9W6RMY4-F1
#
_cell.length_a   1.000
_cell.length_b   1.000
_cell.length_c   1.000
_cell.angle_alpha   90.00
_cell.angle_beta   90.00
_cell.angle_gamma   90.00
#
_symmetry.space_group_name_H-M   'P 1'
#
loop_
_entity.id
_entity.type
_entity.pdbx_description
1 polymer ?
#
loop_
_entity_poly.entity_id
_entity_poly.type
_entity_poly.pdbx_seq_one_letter_code
_entity_poly.pdbx_strand_id
1 'polypeptide(L)'
;MGCALLILSPLIGAALALLQNANIEDAWVRCSGLAPEVANDIADTGQVWLGSLVLRAIGYSLCPPVGIIVGLWICRRRTRVVRVTVACALALVICALAFWGDYALNNGMTHGFYLPSLCPGGRPPWWPAWLPLRITGHR
;
A
#
# COMPACT_ATOMS: atom_id res chain seq x y z
N MET A 1 -3.27 -22.75 13.20
CA MET A 1 -2.48 -21.64 12.62
C MET A 1 -3.26 -20.81 11.59
N GLY A 2 -4.04 -21.39 10.67
CA GLY A 2 -4.81 -20.61 9.67
C GLY A 2 -5.87 -19.64 10.25
N CYS A 3 -6.47 -19.92 11.40
CA CYS A 3 -7.49 -19.03 12.00
C CYS A 3 -6.90 -17.73 12.59
N ALA A 4 -5.62 -17.74 13.00
CA ALA A 4 -5.01 -16.56 13.61
C ALA A 4 -4.89 -15.41 12.61
N LEU A 5 -4.53 -15.70 11.35
CA LEU A 5 -4.45 -14.69 10.29
C LEU A 5 -5.82 -14.10 9.92
N LEU A 6 -6.90 -14.88 10.04
CA LEU A 6 -8.25 -14.38 9.81
C LEU A 6 -8.71 -13.46 10.94
N ILE A 7 -8.43 -13.85 12.20
CA ILE A 7 -8.78 -13.05 13.38
C ILE A 7 -7.98 -11.75 13.42
N LEU A 8 -6.70 -11.81 13.05
CA LEU A 8 -5.80 -10.66 13.02
C LEU A 8 -5.95 -9.80 11.76
N SER A 9 -6.75 -10.23 10.78
CA SER A 9 -6.90 -9.54 9.50
C SER A 9 -7.27 -8.06 9.63
N PRO A 10 -8.24 -7.67 10.49
CA PRO A 10 -8.57 -6.26 10.69
C PRO A 10 -7.40 -5.44 11.27
N LEU A 11 -6.65 -6.04 12.21
CA LEU A 11 -5.49 -5.38 12.82
C LEU A 11 -4.34 -5.22 11.83
N ILE A 12 -4.08 -6.25 11.02
CA ILE A 12 -3.09 -6.21 9.94
C ILE A 12 -3.49 -5.13 8.93
N GLY A 13 -4.76 -5.09 8.52
CA GLY A 13 -5.25 -4.10 7.56
C GLY A 13 -5.12 -2.67 8.07
N ALA A 14 -5.53 -2.42 9.32
CA ALA A 14 -5.38 -1.10 9.96
C ALA A 14 -3.91 -0.69 10.11
N ALA A 15 -3.04 -1.60 10.54
CA ALA A 15 -1.61 -1.31 10.70
C ALA A 15 -0.95 -0.98 9.35
N LEU A 16 -1.25 -1.73 8.29
CA LEU A 16 -0.76 -1.45 6.94
C LEU A 16 -1.29 -0.12 6.40
N ALA A 17 -2.56 0.20 6.66
CA ALA A 17 -3.15 1.47 6.23
C ALA A 17 -2.50 2.67 6.91
N LEU A 18 -2.25 2.58 8.21
CA LEU A 18 -1.56 3.63 8.98
C LEU A 18 -0.10 3.77 8.55
N LEU A 19 0.63 2.65 8.39
CA LEU A 19 2.02 2.66 7.93
C LEU A 19 2.13 3.31 6.55
N GLN A 20 1.23 2.94 5.64
CA GLN A 20 1.15 3.52 4.30
C GLN A 20 0.90 5.03 4.36
N ASN A 21 -0.07 5.44 5.18
CA ASN A 21 -0.44 6.85 5.30
C ASN A 21 0.74 7.68 5.82
N ALA A 22 1.39 7.23 6.89
CA ALA A 22 2.57 7.90 7.44
C ALA A 22 3.72 8.01 6.43
N ASN A 23 3.95 6.96 5.62
CA ASN A 23 4.99 7.00 4.58
C ASN A 23 4.65 7.95 3.43
N ILE A 24 3.37 8.10 3.08
CA ILE A 24 2.93 9.06 2.06
C ILE A 24 3.09 10.47 2.63
N GLU A 25 2.59 10.76 3.82
CA GLU A 25 2.72 12.07 4.47
C GLU A 25 4.20 12.50 4.59
N ASP A 26 5.09 11.63 5.10
CA ASP A 26 6.52 11.95 5.23
C ASP A 26 7.18 12.23 3.86
N ALA A 27 6.84 11.44 2.84
CA ALA A 27 7.28 11.71 1.47
C ALA A 27 6.78 13.08 1.00
N TRP A 28 5.52 13.42 1.28
CA TRP A 28 4.90 14.67 0.86
C TRP A 28 5.49 15.90 1.53
N VAL A 29 5.68 15.86 2.85
CA VAL A 29 6.33 16.94 3.60
C VAL A 29 7.77 17.13 3.15
N ARG A 30 8.53 16.05 3.05
CA ARG A 30 9.96 16.12 2.74
C ARG A 30 10.24 16.59 1.33
N CYS A 31 9.50 16.08 0.35
CA CYS A 31 9.77 16.39 -1.05
C CYS A 31 9.20 17.74 -1.49
N SER A 32 8.11 18.22 -0.89
CA SER A 32 7.50 19.52 -1.23
C SER A 32 8.14 20.69 -0.50
N GLY A 33 8.69 20.46 0.70
CA GLY A 33 9.17 21.52 1.59
C GLY A 33 8.07 22.42 2.14
N LEU A 34 6.81 22.01 2.01
CA LEU A 34 5.65 22.72 2.53
C LEU A 34 5.42 22.40 4.02
N ALA A 35 4.61 23.22 4.68
CA ALA A 35 4.10 22.89 6.02
C ALA A 35 3.31 21.57 5.98
N PRO A 36 3.38 20.73 7.03
CA PRO A 36 2.75 19.41 7.05
C PRO A 36 1.27 19.41 6.68
N GLU A 37 0.52 20.42 7.16
CA GLU A 37 -0.92 20.53 6.93
C GLU A 37 -1.24 20.73 5.44
N VAL A 38 -0.45 21.58 4.76
CA VAL A 38 -0.63 21.88 3.34
C VAL A 38 -0.18 20.71 2.46
N ALA A 39 0.96 20.08 2.82
CA ALA A 39 1.47 18.92 2.08
C ALA A 39 0.48 17.75 2.12
N ASN A 40 -0.13 17.50 3.28
CA ASN A 40 -1.06 16.41 3.48
C ASN A 40 -2.40 16.64 2.75
N ASP A 41 -2.93 17.86 2.75
CA ASP A 41 -4.17 18.19 2.04
C ASP A 41 -4.04 17.98 0.51
N ILE A 42 -2.88 18.35 -0.05
CA ILE A 42 -2.56 18.09 -1.47
C ILE A 42 -2.37 16.59 -1.72
N ALA A 43 -1.71 15.88 -0.81
CA ALA A 43 -1.49 14.45 -0.92
C ALA A 43 -2.82 13.68 -0.92
N ASP A 44 -3.75 14.05 -0.05
CA ASP A 44 -5.05 13.38 0.15
C ASP A 44 -6.04 13.64 -0.98
N THR A 45 -6.17 14.88 -1.42
CA THR A 45 -7.02 15.24 -2.58
C THR A 45 -6.59 14.55 -3.87
N GLY A 46 -5.34 14.11 -3.93
CA GLY A 46 -4.75 13.48 -5.09
C GLY A 46 -4.91 11.95 -5.20
N GLN A 47 -5.33 11.28 -4.15
CA GLN A 47 -5.24 9.81 -4.10
C GLN A 47 -6.21 9.16 -5.11
N VAL A 48 -5.69 8.21 -5.90
CA VAL A 48 -6.44 7.60 -7.02
C VAL A 48 -7.00 6.23 -6.65
N TRP A 49 -6.32 5.49 -5.77
CA TRP A 49 -6.75 4.18 -5.30
C TRP A 49 -6.78 4.17 -3.78
N LEU A 50 -7.87 3.64 -3.19
CA LEU A 50 -8.10 3.61 -1.75
C LEU A 50 -7.83 4.98 -1.10
N GLY A 51 -8.40 6.04 -1.69
CA GLY A 51 -8.10 7.44 -1.34
C GLY A 51 -8.57 7.93 0.03
N SER A 52 -8.91 7.00 0.93
CA SER A 52 -9.15 7.31 2.33
C SER A 52 -8.52 6.24 3.20
N LEU A 53 -8.07 6.63 4.40
CA LEU A 53 -7.51 5.72 5.39
C LEU A 53 -8.46 4.54 5.68
N VAL A 54 -9.76 4.82 5.74
CA VAL A 54 -10.79 3.80 6.00
C VAL A 54 -10.87 2.80 4.84
N LEU A 55 -10.87 3.27 3.60
CA LEU A 55 -10.89 2.39 2.43
C LEU A 55 -9.62 1.53 2.36
N ARG A 56 -8.44 2.09 2.65
CA ARG A 56 -7.19 1.31 2.75
C ARG A 56 -7.29 0.24 3.84
N ALA A 57 -7.73 0.62 5.03
CA ALA A 57 -7.86 -0.31 6.15
C ALA A 57 -8.79 -1.46 5.80
N ILE A 58 -9.94 -1.19 5.19
CA ILE A 58 -10.87 -2.22 4.72
C ILE A 58 -10.22 -3.09 3.64
N GLY A 59 -9.62 -2.48 2.60
CA GLY A 59 -8.99 -3.20 1.50
C GLY A 59 -7.90 -4.16 1.98
N TYR A 60 -6.98 -3.68 2.82
CA TYR A 60 -5.91 -4.50 3.39
C TYR A 60 -6.43 -5.55 4.37
N SER A 61 -7.54 -5.29 5.07
CA SER A 61 -8.19 -6.29 5.94
C SER A 61 -8.82 -7.45 5.16
N LEU A 62 -9.10 -7.26 3.87
CA LEU A 62 -9.66 -8.31 3.00
C LEU A 62 -8.58 -9.14 2.30
N CYS A 63 -7.34 -8.67 2.23
CA CYS A 63 -6.25 -9.39 1.57
C CYS A 63 -5.93 -10.77 2.22
N PRO A 64 -5.79 -10.89 3.55
CA PRO A 64 -5.55 -12.19 4.19
C PRO A 64 -6.64 -13.25 3.97
N PRO A 65 -7.96 -12.95 4.16
CA PRO A 65 -9.00 -13.95 3.91
C PRO A 65 -9.07 -14.36 2.45
N VAL A 66 -8.88 -13.43 1.50
CA VAL A 66 -8.84 -13.77 0.08
C VAL A 66 -7.68 -14.74 -0.22
N GLY A 67 -6.47 -14.45 0.25
CA GLY A 67 -5.32 -15.33 0.01
C GLY A 67 -5.47 -16.70 0.67
N ILE A 68 -6.09 -16.76 1.85
CA ILE A 68 -6.42 -18.03 2.51
C ILE A 68 -7.41 -18.82 1.68
N ILE A 69 -8.55 -18.22 1.26
CA ILE A 69 -9.58 -18.89 0.47
C ILE A 69 -8.98 -19.45 -0.83
N VAL A 70 -8.20 -18.63 -1.55
CA VAL A 70 -7.54 -19.03 -2.80
C VAL A 70 -6.56 -20.19 -2.55
N GLY A 71 -5.71 -20.10 -1.52
CA GLY A 71 -4.75 -21.17 -1.23
C GLY A 71 -5.39 -22.48 -0.78
N LEU A 72 -6.47 -22.41 0.01
CA LEU A 72 -7.25 -23.60 0.37
C LEU A 72 -7.91 -24.24 -0.85
N TRP A 73 -8.38 -23.44 -1.81
CA TRP A 73 -9.03 -23.92 -3.03
C TRP A 73 -8.04 -24.59 -4.01
N ILE A 74 -6.87 -24.00 -4.20
CA ILE A 74 -5.79 -24.53 -5.07
C ILE A 74 -5.28 -25.86 -4.51
N CYS A 75 -5.02 -25.94 -3.21
CA CYS A 75 -4.42 -27.12 -2.57
C CYS A 75 -5.44 -28.10 -1.97
N ARG A 76 -6.68 -28.15 -2.48
CA ARG A 76 -7.78 -28.93 -1.88
C ARG A 76 -7.51 -30.43 -1.73
N ARG A 77 -6.68 -31.02 -2.60
CA ARG A 77 -6.33 -32.46 -2.62
C ARG A 77 -4.96 -32.76 -1.98
N ARG A 78 -4.28 -31.77 -1.40
CA ARG A 78 -2.95 -31.93 -0.79
C ARG A 78 -3.07 -32.16 0.72
N THR A 79 -1.96 -32.50 1.36
CA THR A 79 -1.91 -32.68 2.82
C THR A 79 -2.29 -31.38 3.54
N ARG A 80 -2.82 -31.51 4.77
CA ARG A 80 -3.25 -30.34 5.58
C ARG A 80 -2.12 -29.33 5.77
N VAL A 81 -0.89 -29.80 5.95
CA VAL A 81 0.30 -28.95 6.11
C VAL A 81 0.54 -28.10 4.86
N VAL A 82 0.66 -28.72 3.69
CA VAL A 82 0.86 -28.01 2.41
C VAL A 82 -0.25 -26.99 2.18
N ARG A 83 -1.50 -27.37 2.45
CA ARG A 83 -2.66 -26.51 2.26
C ARG A 83 -2.61 -25.25 3.14
N VAL A 84 -2.25 -25.39 4.42
CA VAL A 84 -2.13 -24.26 5.34
C VAL A 84 -0.94 -23.37 4.97
N THR A 85 0.21 -23.97 4.64
CA THR A 85 1.41 -23.21 4.25
C THR A 85 1.15 -22.37 3.00
N VAL A 86 0.54 -22.95 1.97
CA VAL A 86 0.22 -22.23 0.73
C VAL A 86 -0.83 -21.14 0.97
N ALA A 87 -1.85 -21.40 1.78
CA ALA A 87 -2.84 -20.39 2.16
C ALA A 87 -2.23 -19.19 2.89
N CYS A 88 -1.34 -19.43 3.85
CA CYS A 88 -0.62 -18.36 4.54
C CYS A 88 0.32 -17.59 3.60
N ALA A 89 1.06 -18.29 2.74
CA ALA A 89 1.95 -17.65 1.77
C ALA A 89 1.17 -16.76 0.80
N LEU A 90 0.03 -17.24 0.27
CA LEU A 90 -0.82 -16.46 -0.61
C LEU A 90 -1.46 -15.25 0.08
N ALA A 91 -1.87 -15.39 1.35
CA ALA A 91 -2.34 -14.24 2.15
C ALA A 91 -1.28 -13.13 2.22
N LEU A 92 -0.03 -13.49 2.53
CA LEU A 92 1.08 -12.54 2.59
C LEU A 92 1.39 -11.92 1.22
N VAL A 93 1.40 -12.73 0.16
CA VAL A 93 1.66 -12.24 -1.20
C VAL A 93 0.58 -11.26 -1.65
N ILE A 94 -0.71 -11.56 -1.41
CA ILE A 94 -1.79 -10.66 -1.79
C ILE A 94 -1.73 -9.36 -0.98
N CYS A 95 -1.46 -9.42 0.34
CA CYS A 95 -1.23 -8.22 1.15
C CYS A 95 -0.08 -7.37 0.60
N ALA A 96 1.05 -8.00 0.29
CA ALA A 96 2.23 -7.30 -0.22
C ALA A 96 1.95 -6.64 -1.58
N LEU A 97 1.25 -7.33 -2.49
CA LEU A 97 0.87 -6.79 -3.79
C LEU A 97 -0.12 -5.63 -3.67
N ALA A 98 -1.12 -5.74 -2.78
CA ALA A 98 -2.08 -4.67 -2.55
C ALA A 98 -1.39 -3.43 -1.97
N PHE A 99 -0.57 -3.62 -0.93
CA PHE A 99 0.23 -2.56 -0.31
C PHE A 99 1.14 -1.88 -1.33
N TRP A 100 1.87 -2.68 -2.11
CA TRP A 100 2.79 -2.18 -3.12
C TRP A 100 2.08 -1.44 -4.26
N GLY A 101 0.97 -1.98 -4.75
CA GLY A 101 0.18 -1.35 -5.81
C GLY A 101 -0.41 -0.01 -5.35
N ASP A 102 -0.97 0.02 -4.13
CA ASP A 102 -1.49 1.26 -3.52
C ASP A 102 -0.37 2.27 -3.30
N TYR A 103 0.80 1.81 -2.86
CA TYR A 103 1.94 2.68 -2.65
C TYR A 103 2.43 3.23 -3.98
N ALA A 104 2.57 2.41 -5.02
CA ALA A 104 3.03 2.87 -6.32
C ALA A 104 2.06 3.83 -7.02
N LEU A 105 0.76 3.71 -6.76
CA LEU A 105 -0.26 4.57 -7.36
C LEU A 105 -0.43 5.91 -6.63
N ASN A 106 -0.19 5.93 -5.31
CA ASN A 106 -0.39 7.12 -4.48
C ASN A 106 0.92 7.80 -4.03
N ASN A 107 2.06 7.11 -4.14
CA ASN A 107 3.37 7.64 -3.85
C ASN A 107 3.98 8.24 -5.12
N GLY A 108 4.40 9.50 -5.03
CA GLY A 108 4.96 10.24 -6.14
C GLY A 108 4.30 11.59 -6.32
N MET A 109 5.13 12.58 -6.63
CA MET A 109 4.70 13.96 -6.76
C MET A 109 4.59 14.35 -8.22
N THR A 110 3.50 15.05 -8.53
CA THR A 110 3.30 15.70 -9.82
C THR A 110 4.32 16.83 -10.00
N HIS A 111 4.70 17.09 -11.25
CA HIS A 111 5.53 18.26 -11.58
C HIS A 111 4.94 19.55 -10.99
N GLY A 112 5.77 20.30 -10.27
CA GLY A 112 5.41 21.56 -9.62
C GLY A 112 5.17 21.47 -8.10
N PHE A 113 4.99 20.26 -7.55
CA PHE A 113 4.74 20.05 -6.10
C PHE A 113 5.96 19.50 -5.34
N TYR A 114 7.13 19.47 -5.96
CA TYR A 114 8.35 18.95 -5.35
C TYR A 114 9.55 19.85 -5.58
N LEU A 115 10.50 19.82 -4.65
CA LEU A 115 11.81 20.42 -4.74
C LEU A 115 12.77 19.44 -5.45
N PRO A 116 13.25 19.75 -6.67
CA PRO A 116 14.11 18.84 -7.42
C PRO A 116 15.44 18.52 -6.71
N SER A 117 15.88 19.39 -5.80
CA SER A 117 17.07 19.17 -4.97
C SER A 117 16.90 18.07 -3.93
N LEU A 118 15.67 17.84 -3.46
CA LEU A 118 15.36 16.83 -2.44
C LEU A 118 14.84 15.54 -3.09
N CYS A 119 13.99 15.69 -4.11
CA CYS A 119 13.33 14.57 -4.77
C CYS A 119 13.41 14.73 -6.30
N PRO A 120 14.56 14.36 -6.92
CA PRO A 120 14.76 14.49 -8.35
C PRO A 120 13.68 13.74 -9.13
N GLY A 121 13.03 14.45 -10.07
CA GLY A 121 11.94 13.89 -10.86
C GLY A 121 10.68 13.55 -10.05
N GLY A 122 10.50 14.08 -8.84
CA GLY A 122 9.33 13.82 -7.98
C GLY A 122 9.42 12.53 -7.18
N ARG A 123 10.62 11.93 -7.10
CA ARG A 123 10.89 10.64 -6.44
C ARG A 123 11.54 10.87 -5.08
N PRO A 124 10.96 10.33 -3.99
CA PRO A 124 11.68 10.22 -2.72
C PRO A 124 12.97 9.39 -2.88
N PRO A 125 14.02 9.63 -2.08
CA PRO A 125 15.31 8.95 -2.25
C PRO A 125 15.26 7.45 -1.97
N TRP A 126 14.26 6.99 -1.20
CA TRP A 126 13.98 5.57 -0.98
C TRP A 126 13.11 4.94 -2.06
N TRP A 127 12.59 5.73 -3.01
CA TRP A 127 11.74 5.24 -4.09
C TRP A 127 12.58 4.72 -5.26
N PRO A 128 12.45 3.44 -5.65
CA PRO A 128 13.22 2.89 -6.75
C PRO A 128 12.97 3.62 -8.08
N ALA A 129 14.05 3.90 -8.82
CA ALA A 129 13.99 4.63 -10.08
C ALA A 129 13.16 3.91 -11.17
N TRP A 130 13.03 2.59 -11.09
CA TRP A 130 12.25 1.79 -12.04
C TRP A 130 10.75 1.77 -11.75
N LEU A 131 10.31 2.20 -10.54
CA LEU A 131 8.89 2.27 -10.23
C LEU A 131 8.25 3.48 -10.92
N PRO A 132 7.00 3.35 -11.39
CA PRO A 132 6.25 4.50 -11.86
C PRO A 132 6.05 5.49 -10.70
N LEU A 133 5.94 6.76 -11.08
CA LEU A 133 5.40 7.78 -10.21
C LEU A 133 3.92 7.95 -10.51
N ARG A 134 3.18 8.51 -9.56
CA ARG A 134 1.85 9.04 -9.83
C ARG A 134 1.90 10.02 -11.01
N ILE A 135 1.36 9.61 -12.17
CA ILE A 135 1.17 10.47 -13.34
C ILE A 135 -0.23 11.08 -13.21
N THR A 136 -0.37 12.21 -12.52
CA THR A 136 -1.55 13.05 -12.78
C THR A 136 -1.25 13.94 -13.97
N GLY A 137 -1.95 13.68 -15.07
CA GLY A 137 -1.81 14.46 -16.29
C GLY A 137 -2.19 15.90 -16.05
N HIS A 138 -1.21 16.80 -16.20
CA HIS A 138 -1.47 18.10 -16.79
C HIS A 138 -0.74 18.10 -18.14
N ARG A 139 -1.51 17.93 -19.21
CA ARG A 139 -1.22 18.61 -20.47
C ARG A 139 -1.83 20.01 -20.37
#